data_AF-A0A920JQ51-F1
#
_entry.id   AF-A0A920JQ51-F1
#
_cell.length_a   1.000
_cell.length_b   1.000
_cell.length_c   1.000
_cell.angle_alpha   90.00
_cell.angle_beta   90.00
_cell.angle_gamma   90.00
#
_symmetry.space_group_name_H-M   'P 1'
#
loop_
_entity.id
_entity.type
_entity.pdbx_description
1 polymer ?
#
loop_
_entity_poly.entity_id
_entity_poly.type
_entity_poly.pdbx_seq_one_letter_code
_entity_poly.pdbx_strand_id
1 'polypeptide(L)' 'MVGRIKILELREKAKNELGNRFDIKDFHSVVLMNGVLPLTVLEALINDYIADNS' A
#
# COMPACT_ATOMS: atom_id res chain seq x y z
N MET A 1 -17.30 -4.05 7.43
CA MET A 1 -16.56 -3.11 6.54
C MET A 1 -15.40 -3.85 5.89
N VAL A 2 -15.50 -4.17 4.60
CA VAL A 2 -14.48 -4.97 3.87
C VAL A 2 -13.26 -4.13 3.45
N GLY A 3 -13.44 -2.85 3.11
CA GLY A 3 -12.34 -1.99 2.62
C GLY A 3 -11.21 -1.75 3.62
N ARG A 4 -11.55 -1.50 4.89
CA ARG A 4 -10.55 -1.23 5.95
C ARG A 4 -9.62 -2.41 6.21
N ILE A 5 -10.14 -3.64 6.14
CA ILE A 5 -9.35 -4.86 6.39
C ILE A 5 -8.29 -5.01 5.29
N LYS A 6 -8.69 -4.86 4.03
CA LYS A 6 -7.78 -5.00 2.90
C LYS A 6 -6.66 -3.96 2.91
N ILE A 7 -6.94 -2.71 3.29
CA ILE A 7 -5.90 -1.67 3.44
C ILE A 7 -4.90 -2.04 4.54
N LEU A 8 -5.37 -2.61 5.66
CA LEU A 8 -4.48 -3.07 6.74
C LEU A 8 -3.59 -4.23 6.27
N GLU A 9 -4.13 -5.19 5.51
CA GLU A 9 -3.34 -6.29 4.93
C GLU A 9 -2.27 -5.77 3.96
N LEU A 10 -2.61 -4.84 3.08
CA LEU A 10 -1.66 -4.24 2.13
C LEU A 10 -0.55 -3.47 2.86
N ARG A 11 -0.88 -2.80 3.98
CA ARG A 11 0.11 -2.11 4.81
C ARG A 11 1.08 -3.10 5.45
N GLU A 12 0.58 -4.17 6.06
CA GLU A 12 1.44 -5.18 6.68
C GLU A 12 2.30 -5.88 5.63
N LYS A 13 1.78 -6.14 4.42
CA LYS A 13 2.55 -6.67 3.29
C LYS A 13 3.69 -5.74 2.91
N ALA A 14 3.40 -4.45 2.66
CA ALA A 14 4.43 -3.47 2.31
C ALA A 14 5.49 -3.32 3.41
N LYS A 15 5.07 -3.36 4.68
CA LYS A 15 5.98 -3.29 5.83
C LYS A 15 6.89 -4.52 5.94
N ASN A 16 6.37 -5.71 5.66
CA ASN A 16 7.17 -6.95 5.67
C ASN A 16 8.18 -7.01 4.52
N GLU A 17 7.77 -6.61 3.31
CA GLU A 17 8.64 -6.65 2.13
C GLU A 17 9.73 -5.58 2.19
N LEU A 18 9.38 -4.34 2.58
CA LEU A 18 10.31 -3.21 2.58
C LEU A 18 11.12 -3.11 3.88
N GLY A 19 10.62 -3.65 4.99
CA GLY A 19 11.30 -3.62 6.29
C GLY A 19 11.71 -2.19 6.70
N ASN A 20 13.02 -1.93 6.76
CA ASN A 20 13.58 -0.62 7.09
C ASN A 20 13.36 0.45 6.00
N ARG A 21 13.05 0.06 4.77
CA ARG A 21 12.74 0.97 3.66
C ARG A 21 11.26 1.36 3.62
N PHE A 22 10.44 0.80 4.50
CA PHE A 22 9.03 1.15 4.58
C PHE A 22 8.84 2.54 5.18
N ASP A 23 8.44 3.51 4.36
CA ASP A 23 7.93 4.80 4.84
C ASP A 23 6.38 4.80 4.86
N ILE A 24 5.82 5.04 6.04
CA ILE A 24 4.37 5.14 6.22
C ILE A 24 3.79 6.39 5.56
N LYS A 25 4.55 7.48 5.42
CA LYS A 25 4.10 8.69 4.73
C LYS A 25 3.95 8.43 3.24
N ASP A 26 4.92 7.78 2.61
CA ASP A 26 4.83 7.42 1.19
C ASP A 26 3.69 6.43 0.94
N PHE A 27 3.52 5.44 1.83
CA PHE A 27 2.35 4.56 1.78
C PHE A 27 1.03 5.34 1.81
N HIS A 28 0.87 6.28 2.75
CA HIS A 28 -0.35 7.10 2.81
C HIS A 28 -0.49 8.02 1.60
N SER A 29 0.61 8.55 1.07
CA SER A 29 0.61 9.34 -0.16
C SER A 29 0.08 8.52 -1.32
N VAL A 30 0.55 7.28 -1.53
CA VAL A 30 0.05 6.38 -2.59
C VAL A 30 -1.44 6.08 -2.43
N VAL A 31 -1.90 5.85 -1.19
CA VAL A 31 -3.32 5.60 -0.90
C VAL A 31 -4.18 6.85 -1.12
N LEU A 32 -3.71 8.04 -0.75
CA LEU A 32 -4.46 9.29 -0.82
C LEU A 32 -4.43 9.94 -2.21
N MET A 33 -3.31 9.86 -2.94
CA MET A 33 -3.15 10.46 -4.27
C MET A 33 -4.18 9.91 -5.26
N ASN A 34 -4.56 8.65 -5.07
CA ASN A 34 -5.38 7.92 -6.01
C ASN A 34 -6.90 8.02 -5.71
N GLY A 35 -7.30 8.67 -4.60
CA GLY A 35 -8.71 8.88 -4.28
C GLY A 35 -9.49 7.58 -4.06
N VAL A 36 -10.71 7.50 -4.62
CA VAL A 36 -11.58 6.32 -4.48
C VAL A 36 -11.26 5.32 -5.59
N LEU A 37 -10.28 4.44 -5.35
CA LEU A 37 -9.99 3.33 -6.25
C LEU A 37 -10.63 2.02 -5.76
N PRO A 38 -10.92 1.09 -6.69
CA PRO A 38 -11.15 -0.31 -6.35
C PRO A 38 -9.95 -0.88 -5.60
N LEU A 39 -10.21 -1.72 -4.59
CA LEU A 39 -9.16 -2.35 -3.77
C LEU A 39 -8.13 -3.13 -4.62
N THR A 40 -8.55 -3.65 -5.76
CA THR A 40 -7.68 -4.37 -6.71
C THR A 40 -6.62 -3.46 -7.34
N VAL A 41 -6.98 -2.22 -7.65
CA VAL A 41 -6.02 -1.24 -8.21
C VAL A 41 -5.09 -0.74 -7.11
N LEU A 42 -5.61 -0.51 -5.90
CA LEU A 42 -4.77 -0.15 -4.76
C LEU A 42 -3.72 -1.23 -4.47
N GLU A 43 -4.09 -2.51 -4.54
CA GLU A 43 -3.16 -3.62 -4.37
C GLU A 43 -2.04 -3.62 -5.42
N ALA A 44 -2.37 -3.35 -6.68
CA ALA A 44 -1.37 -3.23 -7.76
C ALA A 44 -0.39 -2.07 -7.49
N LEU A 45 -0.89 -0.89 -7.13
CA LEU A 45 -0.06 0.28 -6.81
C LEU A 45 0.88 0.03 -5.63
N ILE A 46 0.42 -0.70 -4.62
CA ILE A 46 1.23 -1.06 -3.45
C ILE A 46 2.31 -2.06 -3.85
N ASN A 47 1.99 -3.04 -4.71
CA ASN A 47 2.98 -3.97 -5.24
C ASN A 47 4.04 -3.25 -6.09
N ASP A 48 3.62 -2.30 -6.93
CA ASP A 48 4.54 -1.47 -7.73
C ASP A 48 5.44 -0.62 -6.82
N TYR A 49 4.87 -0.01 -5.77
CA TYR A 49 5.62 0.73 -4.76
C TYR A 49 6.65 -0.16 -4.04
N ILE A 50 6.26 -1.38 -3.67
CA ILE A 50 7.18 -2.36 -3.06
C ILE A 50 8.29 -2.72 -4.04
N ALA A 51 7.97 -3.00 -5.30
CA ALA A 51 8.94 -3.36 -6.33
C ALA A 51 9.94 -2.22 -6.63
N ASP A 52 9.47 -0.97 -6.63
CA ASP A 52 10.30 0.21 -6.83
C ASP A 52 11.24 0.49 -5.64
N ASN A 53 10.81 0.15 -4.42
CA ASN A 53 11.56 0.40 -3.19
C ASN A 53 12.32 -0.83 -2.64
N SER A 54 12.22 -2.00 -3.31
CA SER A 54 12.89 -3.26 -2.94
C SER A 54 14.38 -3.30 -3.29
#